data_AF-A0A9D8Q9Y1-F1
#
_entry.id   AF-A0A9D8Q9Y1-F1
#
_cell.length_a   1.000
_cell.length_b   1.000
_cell.length_c   1.000
_cell.angle_alpha   90.00
_cell.angle_beta   90.00
_cell.angle_gamma   90.00
#
_symmetry.space_group_name_H-M   'P 1'
#
loop_
_entity.id
_entity.type
_entity.pdbx_description
1 polymer ?
#
loop_
_entity_poly.entity_id
_entity_poly.type
_entity_poly.pdbx_seq_one_letter_code
_entity_poly.pdbx_strand_id
1 'polypeptide(L)' 'EMAHQDLGVKVLERVKADLVDIAKVESDWQLEGRQMVMVLAPK' A
#
# COMPACT_ATOMS: atom_id res chain seq x y z
N GLU A 1 14.57 10.46 -7.23
CA GLU A 1 14.10 9.77 -8.44
C GLU A 1 13.21 8.63 -7.97
N MET A 2 11.94 8.55 -8.39
CA MET A 2 11.12 7.36 -8.12
C MET A 2 11.64 6.23 -9.03
N ALA A 3 12.84 5.74 -8.76
CA ALA A 3 13.56 4.82 -9.66
C ALA A 3 12.86 3.46 -9.77
N HIS A 4 12.01 3.11 -8.81
CA HIS A 4 11.32 1.81 -8.76
C HIS A 4 9.91 1.91 -8.14
N GLN A 5 8.98 2.57 -8.84
CA GLN A 5 7.56 2.57 -8.43
C GLN A 5 7.01 1.14 -8.27
N ASP A 6 7.42 0.22 -9.15
CA ASP A 6 7.02 -1.19 -9.10
C ASP A 6 7.43 -1.89 -7.80
N LEU A 7 8.57 -1.53 -7.21
CA LEU A 7 8.99 -2.09 -5.92
C LEU A 7 8.12 -1.54 -4.78
N GLY A 8 7.75 -0.26 -4.83
CA GLY A 8 6.81 0.34 -3.88
C GLY A 8 5.46 -0.37 -3.89
N VAL A 9 4.89 -0.59 -5.08
CA VAL A 9 3.63 -1.30 -5.26
C VAL A 9 3.73 -2.74 -4.71
N LYS A 10 4.81 -3.46 -5.03
CA LYS A 10 5.01 -4.84 -4.51
C LYS A 10 5.06 -4.90 -2.98
N VAL A 11 5.66 -3.89 -2.33
CA VAL A 11 5.69 -3.83 -0.86
C VAL A 11 4.29 -3.61 -0.30
N LEU A 12 3.51 -2.69 -0.88
CA LEU A 12 2.13 -2.42 -0.44
C LEU A 12 1.22 -3.62 -0.64
N GLU A 13 1.31 -4.30 -1.80
CA GLU A 13 0.55 -5.52 -2.06
C GLU A 13 0.91 -6.65 -1.09
N ARG A 14 2.19 -6.80 -0.72
CA ARG A 14 2.60 -7.76 0.31
C ARG A 14 1.96 -7.44 1.66
N VAL A 15 2.03 -6.19 2.11
CA VAL A 15 1.44 -5.76 3.39
C VAL A 15 -0.07 -5.96 3.40
N LYS A 16 -0.76 -5.66 2.29
CA LYS A 16 -2.19 -5.91 2.11
C LYS A 16 -2.53 -7.39 2.23
N ALA A 17 -1.76 -8.26 1.58
CA ALA A 17 -1.95 -9.71 1.66
C ALA A 17 -1.72 -10.23 3.10
N ASP A 18 -0.66 -9.78 3.78
CA ASP A 18 -0.34 -10.18 5.15
C ASP A 18 -1.41 -9.76 6.17
N LEU A 19 -2.18 -8.71 5.88
CA LEU A 19 -3.19 -8.14 6.78
C LEU A 19 -4.64 -8.42 6.35
N VAL A 20 -4.87 -9.21 5.29
CA VAL A 20 -6.20 -9.44 4.69
C VAL A 20 -7.22 -10.04 5.67
N ASP A 21 -6.76 -10.76 6.69
CA ASP A 21 -7.61 -11.41 7.67
C ASP A 21 -8.16 -10.42 8.71
N ILE A 22 -7.39 -9.38 9.06
CA ILE A 22 -7.69 -8.45 10.16
C ILE A 22 -7.98 -7.01 9.71
N ALA A 23 -7.70 -6.67 8.45
CA ALA A 23 -7.91 -5.34 7.90
C ALA A 23 -8.58 -5.40 6.52
N LYS A 24 -9.16 -4.28 6.10
CA LYS A 24 -9.69 -4.04 4.76
C LYS A 24 -9.02 -2.80 4.16
N VAL A 25 -8.92 -2.76 2.83
CA VAL A 25 -8.44 -1.58 2.11
C VAL A 25 -9.52 -0.50 2.18
N GLU A 26 -9.19 0.64 2.77
CA GLU A 26 -10.05 1.83 2.79
C GLU A 26 -9.73 2.74 1.60
N SER A 27 -8.43 2.93 1.34
CA SER A 27 -7.93 3.63 0.15
C SER A 27 -6.80 2.83 -0.48
N ASP A 28 -6.89 2.63 -1.79
CA ASP A 28 -5.82 2.01 -2.56
C ASP A 28 -4.56 2.88 -2.57
N TRP A 29 -3.45 2.36 -3.07
CA TRP A 29 -2.19 3.08 -3.06
C TRP A 29 -2.25 4.36 -3.92
N GLN A 30 -1.67 5.44 -3.41
CA GLN A 30 -1.55 6.71 -4.12
C GLN A 30 -0.19 7.36 -3.87
N LEU A 31 0.22 8.26 -4.77
CA LEU A 31 1.44 9.06 -4.61
C LEU A 31 1.12 10.38 -3.92
N GLU A 32 1.53 10.52 -2.67
CA GLU A 32 1.49 11.76 -1.92
C GLU A 32 2.89 12.39 -1.95
N GLY A 33 3.09 13.32 -2.88
CA GLY A 33 4.38 13.96 -3.13
C GLY A 33 5.44 12.98 -3.61
N ARG A 34 6.35 12.58 -2.71
CA ARG A 34 7.42 11.59 -2.99
C ARG A 34 7.18 10.25 -2.29
N GLN A 35 6.05 10.08 -1.63
CA GLN A 35 5.71 8.87 -0.87
C GLN A 35 4.55 8.14 -1.54
N MET A 36 4.58 6.81 -1.45
CA MET A 36 3.46 5.96 -1.85
C MET A 36 2.73 5.51 -0.58
N VAL A 37 1.44 5.78 -0.51
CA VAL A 37 0.63 5.60 0.70
C VAL A 37 -0.59 4.75 0.36
N MET A 38 -0.91 3.76 1.20
CA MET A 38 -2.13 2.95 1.15
C MET A 38 -2.78 2.99 2.52
N VAL A 39 -4.12 3.09 2.58
CA VAL A 39 -4.85 3.16 3.86
C VAL A 39 -5.60 1.86 4.10
N LEU A 40 -5.29 1.24 5.25
CA LEU A 40 -5.94 0.03 5.74
C LEU A 40 -6.74 0.38 7.00
N ALA A 41 -7.96 -0.12 7.09
CA ALA A 41 -8.79 -0.02 8.28
C ALA A 41 -8.96 -1.42 8.91
N PRO A 42 -8.99 -1.54 10.25
CA PRO A 42 -9.33 -2.80 10.90
C PRO A 42 -10.73 -3.27 10.50
N LYS A 43 -10.93 -4.58 10.44
CA LYS A 43 -12.27 -5.17 10.26
C LYS A 43 -13.14 -4.95 11.49
#